data_AF-A0A7G3ZE17-F1
#
_entry.id   AF-A0A7G3ZE17-F1
#
_cell.length_a   1.000
_cell.length_b   1.000
_cell.length_c   1.000
_cell.angle_alpha   90.00
_cell.angle_beta   90.00
_cell.angle_gamma   90.00
#
_symmetry.space_group_name_H-M   'P 1'
#
loop_
_entity.id
_entity.type
_entity.pdbx_description
1 polymer ?
#
loop_
_entity_poly.entity_id
_entity_poly.type
_entity_poly.pdbx_seq_one_letter_code
_entity_poly.pdbx_strand_id
1 'polypeptide(L)'
;MVDIDRLADEALKLLDDAKQVNYRIAIMIVGPPGSGKSTLAEKLCKTLNSRFNQYLDRDSNAEVVLTEKGNEFPDLVSDLGEISANLYNEMAENDGISKELVENVDFKPVKKSYDDGRVEVIGRGGQPNAFTIKRQAPMLRKHDVDIAQIIPMDGFHLSRKCLDCFKDPERAHQRRGSPQTFDSNNFLQLCKTLAKTCITKPPACESESCFEFISKTFQSLPAIEIPGFDHKIKDPTPNQISIDPYTRILIFEGLYLLYDAENWQNVHKVLLDTGAVLIWNVNIEEGVIRERVAKRHLNAGLVTTLEDGIRRFETNDLLNARLIRSPLINNGNIVSIRND
;
A
#
# COMPACT_ATOMS: atom_id res chain seq x y z
N MET A 1 9.18 22.68 3.08
CA MET A 1 9.46 21.39 2.41
C MET A 1 9.89 20.36 3.45
N VAL A 2 9.32 19.16 3.41
CA VAL A 2 9.65 18.07 4.36
C VAL A 2 11.10 17.63 4.18
N ASP A 3 11.81 17.43 5.29
CA ASP A 3 13.17 16.88 5.31
C ASP A 3 13.13 15.35 5.16
N ILE A 4 13.52 14.85 3.98
CA ILE A 4 13.50 13.42 3.66
C ILE A 4 14.56 12.66 4.47
N ASP A 5 15.71 13.28 4.73
CA ASP A 5 16.80 12.63 5.45
C ASP A 5 16.41 12.39 6.90
N ARG A 6 15.74 13.37 7.53
CA ARG A 6 15.16 13.20 8.86
C ARG A 6 14.12 12.07 8.89
N LEU A 7 13.21 12.00 7.92
CA LEU A 7 12.21 10.92 7.88
C LEU A 7 12.86 9.55 7.68
N ALA A 8 13.92 9.47 6.88
CA ALA A 8 14.71 8.26 6.72
C ALA A 8 15.41 7.86 8.03
N ASP A 9 15.94 8.82 8.79
CA ASP A 9 16.54 8.57 10.12
C ASP A 9 15.49 8.03 11.11
N GLU A 10 14.29 8.63 11.14
CA GLU A 10 13.18 8.15 11.99
C GLU A 10 12.76 6.71 11.61
N ALA A 11 12.66 6.41 10.31
CA ALA A 11 12.35 5.08 9.82
C ALA A 11 13.42 4.03 10.17
N LEU A 12 14.69 4.36 9.96
CA LEU A 12 15.81 3.47 10.30
C LEU A 12 15.93 3.27 11.81
N LYS A 13 15.66 4.30 12.60
CA LYS A 13 15.60 4.18 14.06
C LYS A 13 14.50 3.20 14.50
N LEU A 14 13.29 3.32 13.97
CA LEU A 14 12.21 2.38 14.30
C LEU A 14 12.58 0.94 13.88
N LEU A 15 13.17 0.79 12.68
CA LEU A 15 13.61 -0.51 12.20
C LEU A 15 14.66 -1.11 13.13
N ASP A 16 15.63 -0.31 13.59
CA ASP A 16 16.66 -0.73 14.53
C ASP A 16 16.09 -1.13 15.90
N ASP A 17 15.20 -0.30 16.45
CA ASP A 17 14.54 -0.54 17.75
C ASP A 17 13.68 -1.84 17.71
N ALA A 18 13.08 -2.17 16.56
CA ALA A 18 12.20 -3.33 16.39
C ALA A 18 12.88 -4.58 15.77
N LYS A 19 14.14 -4.50 15.34
CA LYS A 19 14.79 -5.49 14.46
C LYS A 19 14.83 -6.91 15.01
N GLN A 20 14.77 -7.09 16.33
CA GLN A 20 14.81 -8.41 16.99
C GLN A 20 13.45 -9.10 17.08
N VAL A 21 12.34 -8.34 16.96
CA VAL A 21 10.97 -8.84 17.16
C VAL A 21 10.11 -8.72 15.91
N ASN A 22 10.37 -7.74 15.05
CA ASN A 22 9.66 -7.53 13.80
C ASN A 22 10.56 -7.82 12.59
N TYR A 23 10.05 -8.59 11.63
CA TYR A 23 10.73 -8.74 10.34
C TYR A 23 10.63 -7.46 9.52
N ARG A 24 9.45 -6.84 9.46
CA ARG A 24 9.21 -5.59 8.73
C ARG A 24 8.63 -4.53 9.66
N ILE A 25 8.89 -3.27 9.35
CA ILE A 25 8.17 -2.12 9.92
C ILE A 25 7.21 -1.53 8.88
N ALA A 26 6.20 -0.81 9.34
CA ALA A 26 5.29 -0.07 8.48
C ALA A 26 5.41 1.45 8.67
N ILE A 27 5.23 2.19 7.59
CA ILE A 27 5.14 3.64 7.57
C ILE A 27 3.84 4.00 6.86
N MET A 28 3.01 4.83 7.46
CA MET A 28 1.76 5.32 6.88
C MET A 28 1.91 6.80 6.53
N ILE A 29 1.84 7.12 5.24
CA ILE A 29 1.87 8.50 4.74
C ILE A 29 0.46 8.87 4.25
N VAL A 30 -0.22 9.69 5.03
CA VAL A 30 -1.62 10.07 4.78
C VAL A 30 -1.69 11.50 4.33
N GLY A 31 -2.53 11.79 3.34
CA GLY A 31 -2.79 13.17 2.97
C GLY A 31 -3.75 13.35 1.79
N PRO A 32 -4.31 14.57 1.65
CA PRO A 32 -5.32 14.86 0.64
C PRO A 32 -4.74 14.80 -0.79
N PRO A 33 -5.59 14.78 -1.83
CA PRO A 33 -5.16 15.02 -3.20
C PRO A 33 -4.28 16.27 -3.31
N GLY A 34 -3.14 16.18 -4.00
CA GLY A 34 -2.23 17.30 -4.17
C GLY A 34 -1.32 17.63 -2.96
N SER A 35 -1.39 16.85 -1.87
CA SER A 35 -0.49 17.03 -0.71
C SER A 35 0.97 16.71 -1.00
N GLY A 36 1.25 15.93 -2.03
CA GLY A 36 2.59 15.43 -2.37
C GLY A 36 2.97 14.13 -1.65
N LYS A 37 2.01 13.41 -1.04
CA LYS A 37 2.27 12.13 -0.36
C LYS A 37 2.99 11.08 -1.23
N SER A 38 2.62 10.93 -2.50
CA SER A 38 3.24 9.94 -3.40
C SER A 38 4.70 10.32 -3.69
N THR A 39 4.98 11.60 -4.00
CA THR A 39 6.34 12.12 -4.17
C THR A 39 7.18 12.00 -2.90
N LEU A 40 6.56 12.20 -1.73
CA LEU A 40 7.21 12.00 -0.43
C LEU A 40 7.59 10.53 -0.23
N ALA A 41 6.66 9.60 -0.47
CA ALA A 41 6.89 8.16 -0.38
C ALA A 41 8.00 7.69 -1.34
N GLU A 42 7.98 8.17 -2.59
CA GLU A 42 9.00 7.90 -3.62
C GLU A 42 10.40 8.35 -3.17
N LYS A 43 10.53 9.60 -2.72
CA LYS A 43 11.81 10.14 -2.26
C LYS A 43 12.33 9.40 -1.04
N LEU A 44 11.45 9.08 -0.08
CA LEU A 44 11.83 8.32 1.11
C LEU A 44 12.28 6.91 0.76
N CYS A 45 11.50 6.17 -0.03
CA CYS A 45 11.82 4.83 -0.49
C CYS A 45 13.20 4.79 -1.16
N LYS A 46 13.42 5.69 -2.11
CA LYS A 46 14.72 5.84 -2.79
C LYS A 46 15.86 6.16 -1.84
N THR A 47 15.63 7.01 -0.84
CA THR A 47 16.66 7.40 0.14
C THR A 47 17.04 6.22 1.03
N LEU A 48 16.06 5.47 1.53
CA LEU A 48 16.29 4.28 2.37
C LEU A 48 17.06 3.19 1.60
N ASN A 49 16.63 2.89 0.37
CA ASN A 49 17.32 1.91 -0.48
C ASN A 49 18.72 2.37 -0.86
N SER A 50 18.92 3.65 -1.19
CA SER A 50 20.24 4.18 -1.50
C SER A 50 21.19 4.10 -0.30
N ARG A 51 20.73 4.39 0.91
CA ARG A 51 21.56 4.28 2.13
C ARG A 51 21.97 2.83 2.41
N PHE A 52 21.07 1.86 2.20
CA PHE A 52 21.40 0.45 2.37
C PHE A 52 22.41 -0.03 1.32
N ASN A 53 22.22 0.30 0.04
CA ASN A 53 23.16 -0.06 -1.01
C ASN A 53 24.54 0.62 -0.81
N GLN A 54 24.57 1.87 -0.33
CA GLN A 54 25.84 2.52 0.07
C GLN A 54 26.55 1.79 1.22
N TYR A 55 25.81 1.17 2.14
CA TYR A 55 26.41 0.30 3.15
C TYR A 55 27.03 -0.95 2.52
N LEU A 56 26.30 -1.62 1.62
CA LEU A 56 26.80 -2.80 0.89
C LEU A 56 28.04 -2.50 0.04
N ASP A 57 28.12 -1.30 -0.55
CA ASP A 57 29.27 -0.88 -1.38
C ASP A 57 30.52 -0.53 -0.55
N ARG A 58 30.33 0.00 0.67
CA ARG A 58 31.43 0.48 1.52
C ARG A 58 32.09 -0.63 2.32
N ASP A 59 31.32 -1.63 2.73
CA ASP A 59 31.83 -2.74 3.51
C ASP A 59 32.11 -3.93 2.59
N SER A 60 33.39 -4.17 2.31
CA SER A 60 33.82 -5.30 1.48
C SER A 60 33.45 -6.67 2.06
N ASN A 61 33.10 -6.73 3.35
CA ASN A 61 32.63 -7.93 4.03
C ASN A 61 31.11 -7.96 4.19
N ALA A 62 30.37 -6.96 3.70
CA ALA A 62 28.91 -6.97 3.73
C ALA A 62 28.40 -8.16 2.92
N GLU A 63 27.77 -9.09 3.62
CA GLU A 63 27.10 -10.22 3.02
C GLU A 63 25.58 -10.05 3.16
N VAL A 64 24.89 -10.28 2.05
CA VAL A 64 23.44 -10.44 2.01
C VAL A 64 23.14 -11.92 2.17
N VAL A 65 22.59 -12.28 3.33
CA VAL A 65 22.23 -13.65 3.69
C VAL A 65 20.73 -13.78 3.70
N LEU A 66 20.21 -14.67 2.83
CA LEU A 66 18.82 -15.11 2.85
C LEU A 66 18.75 -16.49 3.50
N THR A 67 18.17 -16.56 4.70
CA THR A 67 17.97 -17.82 5.41
C THR A 67 16.75 -18.55 4.87
N GLU A 68 16.91 -19.74 4.31
CA GLU A 68 15.79 -20.59 3.91
C GLU A 68 15.13 -21.24 5.14
N LYS A 69 13.84 -20.99 5.34
CA LYS A 69 12.99 -21.70 6.32
C LYS A 69 12.26 -22.86 5.67
N GLY A 70 12.98 -23.87 5.16
CA GLY A 70 12.38 -25.12 4.64
C GLY A 70 11.17 -24.92 3.71
N ASN A 71 10.29 -25.93 3.62
CA ASN A 71 9.10 -25.91 2.75
C ASN A 71 7.85 -25.27 3.39
N GLU A 72 7.94 -24.80 4.64
CA GLU A 72 6.79 -24.27 5.40
C GLU A 72 6.81 -22.73 5.38
N PHE A 73 6.34 -22.14 4.29
CA PHE A 73 5.99 -20.72 4.31
C PHE A 73 4.80 -20.49 5.24
N PRO A 74 4.77 -19.39 6.02
CA PRO A 74 3.60 -19.05 6.81
C PRO A 74 2.40 -18.86 5.87
N ASP A 75 1.31 -19.59 6.10
CA ASP A 75 0.06 -19.35 5.37
C ASP A 75 -0.54 -18.02 5.83
N LEU A 76 -0.29 -16.99 5.04
CA LEU A 76 -0.71 -15.62 5.35
C LEU A 76 -2.21 -15.41 5.19
N VAL A 77 -2.94 -16.36 4.58
CA VAL A 77 -4.36 -16.25 4.24
C VAL A 77 -5.14 -17.54 4.57
N SER A 78 -4.70 -18.24 5.62
CA SER A 78 -5.37 -19.45 6.13
C SER A 78 -6.80 -19.19 6.60
N ASP A 79 -7.09 -17.94 7.02
CA ASP A 79 -8.41 -17.49 7.46
C ASP A 79 -9.40 -17.21 6.32
N LEU A 80 -8.95 -17.23 5.06
CA LEU A 80 -9.79 -16.99 3.89
C LEU A 80 -10.33 -18.29 3.30
N GLY A 81 -11.62 -18.28 2.95
CA GLY A 81 -12.24 -19.37 2.19
C GLY A 81 -11.84 -19.35 0.72
N GLU A 82 -11.81 -20.53 0.09
CA GLU A 82 -11.66 -20.65 -1.36
C GLU A 82 -12.86 -20.03 -2.08
N ILE A 83 -12.60 -19.37 -3.21
CA ILE A 83 -13.63 -18.82 -4.08
C ILE A 83 -14.53 -19.95 -4.60
N SER A 84 -15.84 -19.75 -4.55
CA SER A 84 -16.78 -20.73 -5.08
C SER A 84 -16.68 -20.79 -6.61
N ALA A 85 -16.92 -21.97 -7.20
CA ALA A 85 -16.92 -22.14 -8.65
C ALA A 85 -17.93 -21.19 -9.33
N ASN A 86 -19.09 -20.97 -8.71
CA ASN A 86 -20.11 -20.06 -9.23
C ASN A 86 -19.60 -18.61 -9.30
N LEU A 87 -19.02 -18.10 -8.21
CA LEU A 87 -18.50 -16.73 -8.18
C LEU A 87 -17.32 -16.57 -9.13
N TYR A 88 -16.44 -17.57 -9.21
CA TYR A 88 -15.31 -17.54 -10.13
C TYR A 88 -15.76 -17.53 -11.60
N ASN A 89 -16.74 -18.35 -11.96
CA ASN A 89 -17.29 -18.39 -13.32
C ASN A 89 -18.02 -17.08 -13.66
N GLU A 90 -18.80 -16.53 -12.73
CA GLU A 90 -19.43 -15.22 -12.90
C GLU A 90 -18.38 -14.13 -13.17
N MET A 91 -17.31 -14.08 -12.38
CA MET A 91 -16.22 -13.13 -12.59
C MET A 91 -15.57 -13.33 -13.96
N ALA A 92 -15.27 -14.58 -14.35
CA ALA A 92 -14.65 -14.89 -15.63
C ALA A 92 -15.50 -14.42 -16.83
N GLU A 93 -16.83 -14.52 -16.75
CA GLU A 93 -17.75 -14.03 -17.78
C GLU A 93 -17.89 -12.49 -17.80
N ASN A 94 -17.45 -11.82 -16.73
CA ASN A 94 -17.63 -10.38 -16.54
C ASN A 94 -16.30 -9.62 -16.44
N ASP A 95 -15.22 -10.05 -17.11
CA ASP A 95 -13.88 -9.44 -17.05
C ASP A 95 -13.31 -9.33 -15.62
N GLY A 96 -13.50 -10.39 -14.84
CA GLY A 96 -12.94 -10.55 -13.51
C GLY A 96 -13.70 -9.84 -12.38
N ILE A 97 -14.94 -9.36 -12.61
CA ILE A 97 -15.74 -8.65 -11.61
C ILE A 97 -17.08 -9.35 -11.35
N SER A 98 -17.63 -9.21 -10.15
CA SER A 98 -19.00 -9.66 -9.83
C SER A 98 -19.89 -8.44 -9.63
N LYS A 99 -20.99 -8.35 -10.40
CA LYS A 99 -21.90 -7.20 -10.39
C LYS A 99 -22.63 -7.05 -9.07
N GLU A 100 -22.91 -8.16 -8.40
CA GLU A 100 -23.63 -8.16 -7.11
C GLU A 100 -22.75 -7.70 -5.96
N LEU A 101 -21.42 -7.82 -6.10
CA LEU A 101 -20.47 -7.54 -5.02
C LEU A 101 -19.87 -6.14 -5.07
N VAL A 102 -19.90 -5.42 -6.19
CA VAL A 102 -19.12 -4.17 -6.38
C VAL A 102 -19.33 -3.10 -5.30
N GLU A 103 -20.51 -3.04 -4.68
CA GLU A 103 -20.85 -2.12 -3.58
C GLU A 103 -20.88 -2.78 -2.18
N ASN A 104 -20.63 -4.08 -2.08
CA ASN A 104 -20.71 -4.83 -0.83
C ASN A 104 -19.44 -4.65 0.04
N VAL A 105 -19.47 -3.64 0.90
CA VAL A 105 -18.38 -3.34 1.86
C VAL A 105 -18.18 -4.42 2.92
N ASP A 106 -19.16 -5.29 3.14
CA ASP A 106 -19.10 -6.39 4.11
C ASP A 106 -18.64 -7.72 3.47
N PHE A 107 -18.41 -7.74 2.16
CA PHE A 107 -17.89 -8.91 1.47
C PHE A 107 -16.55 -9.32 2.06
N LYS A 108 -16.46 -10.56 2.56
CA LYS A 108 -15.19 -11.10 3.06
C LYS A 108 -14.35 -11.54 1.86
N PRO A 109 -13.11 -11.05 1.72
CA PRO A 109 -12.24 -11.49 0.65
C PRO A 109 -12.08 -13.01 0.62
N VAL A 110 -11.97 -13.55 -0.57
CA VAL A 110 -11.78 -14.98 -0.84
C VAL A 110 -10.41 -15.19 -1.46
N LYS A 111 -9.90 -16.42 -1.38
CA LYS A 111 -8.67 -16.81 -2.07
C LYS A 111 -8.96 -17.76 -3.22
N LYS A 112 -8.04 -17.80 -4.19
CA LYS A 112 -7.96 -18.82 -5.23
C LYS A 112 -6.55 -19.39 -5.23
N SER A 113 -6.43 -20.67 -4.91
CA SER A 113 -5.16 -21.39 -4.99
C SER A 113 -4.93 -21.96 -6.39
N TYR A 114 -3.70 -21.88 -6.87
CA TYR A 114 -3.24 -22.41 -8.16
C TYR A 114 -2.23 -23.53 -7.96
N ASP A 115 -2.14 -24.46 -8.94
CA ASP A 115 -1.26 -25.63 -8.89
C ASP A 115 0.24 -25.27 -8.81
N ASP A 116 0.62 -24.10 -9.33
CA ASP A 116 1.98 -23.56 -9.25
C ASP A 116 2.31 -22.93 -7.88
N GLY A 117 1.41 -23.05 -6.90
CA GLY A 117 1.57 -22.54 -5.55
C GLY A 117 1.28 -21.05 -5.40
N ARG A 118 0.77 -20.37 -6.44
CA ARG A 118 0.23 -19.02 -6.31
C ARG A 118 -1.10 -19.03 -5.58
N VAL A 119 -1.34 -17.99 -4.81
CA VAL A 119 -2.64 -17.73 -4.18
C VAL A 119 -3.06 -16.30 -4.51
N GLU A 120 -4.18 -16.15 -5.20
CA GLU A 120 -4.77 -14.86 -5.53
C GLU A 120 -5.85 -14.51 -4.51
N VAL A 121 -5.81 -13.30 -3.95
CA VAL A 121 -6.78 -12.83 -2.94
C VAL A 121 -7.65 -11.75 -3.55
N ILE A 122 -8.96 -11.97 -3.52
CA ILE A 122 -9.96 -11.23 -4.28
C ILE A 122 -10.97 -10.62 -3.31
N GLY A 123 -11.12 -9.29 -3.39
CA GLY A 123 -12.18 -8.54 -2.69
C GLY A 123 -13.34 -8.19 -3.61
N ARG A 124 -14.08 -7.14 -3.23
CA ARG A 124 -15.31 -6.75 -3.95
C ARG A 124 -15.05 -6.15 -5.33
N GLY A 125 -13.83 -5.64 -5.55
CA GLY A 125 -13.37 -5.12 -6.82
C GLY A 125 -13.00 -6.20 -7.84
N GLY A 126 -13.00 -7.46 -7.42
CA GLY A 126 -12.67 -8.59 -8.29
C GLY A 126 -11.18 -8.67 -8.62
N GLN A 127 -10.86 -9.40 -9.70
CA GLN A 127 -9.50 -9.63 -10.17
C GLN A 127 -8.70 -8.36 -10.49
N PRO A 128 -9.28 -7.24 -10.98
CA PRO A 128 -8.52 -6.00 -11.21
C PRO A 128 -7.81 -5.46 -9.95
N ASN A 129 -8.35 -5.73 -8.76
CA ASN A 129 -7.78 -5.29 -7.48
C ASN A 129 -7.18 -6.45 -6.67
N ALA A 130 -7.04 -7.63 -7.26
CA ALA A 130 -6.49 -8.79 -6.58
C ALA A 130 -5.00 -8.60 -6.29
N PHE A 131 -4.54 -9.15 -5.16
CA PHE A 131 -3.12 -9.30 -4.88
C PHE A 131 -2.76 -10.79 -4.85
N THR A 132 -1.54 -11.10 -5.26
CA THR A 132 -1.06 -12.49 -5.44
C THR A 132 0.06 -12.78 -4.48
N ILE A 133 -0.01 -13.92 -3.80
CA ILE A 133 1.05 -14.46 -2.96
C ILE A 133 1.78 -15.55 -3.76
N LYS A 134 3.09 -15.39 -3.97
CA LYS A 134 3.96 -16.33 -4.71
C LYS A 134 4.94 -17.01 -3.76
N ARG A 135 4.98 -18.34 -3.78
CA ARG A 135 5.90 -19.14 -2.95
C ARG A 135 7.37 -19.00 -3.34
N GLN A 136 7.68 -18.67 -4.59
CA GLN A 136 9.06 -18.45 -5.02
C GLN A 136 9.39 -16.95 -4.98
N ALA A 137 10.41 -16.60 -4.19
CA ALA A 137 11.04 -15.30 -4.28
C ALA A 137 11.90 -15.23 -5.55
N PRO A 138 12.01 -14.06 -6.21
CA PRO A 138 12.94 -13.90 -7.33
C PRO A 138 14.38 -14.14 -6.89
N MET A 139 15.17 -14.83 -7.74
CA MET A 139 16.61 -14.97 -7.57
C MET A 139 17.27 -13.58 -7.74
N LEU A 140 17.76 -12.98 -6.66
CA LEU A 140 18.40 -11.67 -6.69
C LEU A 140 19.92 -11.75 -6.78
N ARG A 141 20.53 -10.71 -7.35
CA ARG A 141 21.99 -10.54 -7.42
C ARG A 141 22.47 -9.76 -6.20
N LYS A 142 23.72 -10.00 -5.79
CA LYS A 142 24.35 -9.50 -4.54
C LYS A 142 24.36 -7.97 -4.35
N HIS A 143 24.03 -7.16 -5.37
CA HIS A 143 24.26 -5.70 -5.38
C HIS A 143 23.05 -4.82 -5.76
N ASP A 144 21.82 -5.35 -5.81
CA ASP A 144 20.61 -4.54 -6.06
C ASP A 144 19.48 -5.02 -5.13
N VAL A 145 19.66 -4.79 -3.83
CA VAL A 145 18.70 -5.24 -2.82
C VAL A 145 17.99 -4.01 -2.24
N ASP A 146 16.71 -3.89 -2.57
CA ASP A 146 15.84 -2.85 -2.03
C ASP A 146 15.19 -3.34 -0.73
N ILE A 147 15.37 -2.57 0.34
CA ILE A 147 14.81 -2.88 1.67
C ILE A 147 13.50 -2.13 1.95
N ALA A 148 13.14 -1.15 1.12
CA ALA A 148 11.93 -0.37 1.23
C ALA A 148 11.08 -0.51 -0.05
N GLN A 149 9.77 -0.62 0.13
CA GLN A 149 8.78 -0.66 -0.96
C GLN A 149 7.56 0.20 -0.62
N ILE A 150 6.97 0.82 -1.63
CA ILE A 150 5.76 1.63 -1.51
C ILE A 150 4.53 0.75 -1.75
N ILE A 151 3.49 0.96 -0.94
CA ILE A 151 2.20 0.30 -1.01
C ILE A 151 1.16 1.40 -1.28
N PRO A 152 0.96 1.79 -2.55
CA PRO A 152 0.01 2.81 -2.90
C PRO A 152 -1.43 2.30 -2.77
N MET A 153 -2.29 3.10 -2.16
CA MET A 153 -3.72 2.83 -2.10
C MET A 153 -4.37 2.86 -3.49
N ASP A 154 -3.76 3.56 -4.45
CA ASP A 154 -4.34 3.82 -5.77
C ASP A 154 -4.60 2.55 -6.60
N GLY A 155 -3.81 1.49 -6.42
CA GLY A 155 -4.03 0.19 -7.09
C GLY A 155 -5.32 -0.51 -6.66
N PHE A 156 -5.96 -0.03 -5.59
CA PHE A 156 -7.23 -0.53 -5.08
C PHE A 156 -8.40 0.36 -5.46
N HIS A 157 -8.24 1.33 -6.38
CA HIS A 157 -9.41 1.94 -7.03
C HIS A 157 -10.21 0.85 -7.73
N LEU A 158 -11.53 0.85 -7.52
CA LEU A 158 -12.41 0.02 -8.33
C LEU A 158 -12.23 0.38 -9.80
N SER A 159 -12.24 -0.64 -10.65
CA SER A 159 -12.14 -0.45 -12.10
C SER A 159 -13.34 0.36 -12.61
N ARG A 160 -13.21 1.06 -13.74
CA ARG A 160 -14.34 1.76 -14.37
C ARG A 160 -15.52 0.82 -14.63
N LYS A 161 -15.22 -0.43 -15.02
CA LYS A 161 -16.22 -1.47 -15.22
C LYS A 161 -16.95 -1.84 -13.92
N CYS A 162 -16.25 -1.85 -12.77
CA CYS A 162 -16.92 -1.99 -11.47
C CYS A 162 -17.87 -0.84 -11.19
N LEU A 163 -17.45 0.40 -11.49
CA LEU A 163 -18.28 1.60 -11.27
C LEU A 163 -19.50 1.63 -12.19
N ASP A 164 -19.40 1.09 -13.42
CA ASP A 164 -20.53 0.91 -14.34
C ASP A 164 -21.62 -0.03 -13.76
N CYS A 165 -21.26 -0.87 -12.80
CA CYS A 165 -22.16 -1.83 -12.16
C CYS A 165 -22.75 -1.33 -10.84
N PHE A 166 -22.42 -0.11 -10.40
CA PHE A 166 -23.05 0.48 -9.22
C PHE A 166 -24.54 0.76 -9.47
N LYS A 167 -25.33 0.86 -8.40
CA LYS A 167 -26.74 1.29 -8.45
C LYS A 167 -26.92 2.65 -9.12
N ASP A 168 -25.94 3.54 -8.93
CA ASP A 168 -25.86 4.86 -9.56
C ASP A 168 -24.47 5.04 -10.23
N PRO A 169 -24.29 4.55 -11.47
CA PRO A 169 -23.00 4.62 -12.16
C PRO A 169 -22.51 6.05 -12.40
N GLU A 170 -23.41 6.97 -12.73
CA GLU A 170 -23.05 8.37 -13.01
C GLU A 170 -22.40 9.00 -11.79
N ARG A 171 -23.02 8.82 -10.61
CA ARG A 171 -22.46 9.29 -9.34
C ARG A 171 -21.17 8.56 -8.99
N ALA A 172 -21.07 7.26 -9.24
CA ALA A 172 -19.87 6.46 -8.99
C ALA A 172 -18.65 7.02 -9.73
N HIS A 173 -18.81 7.30 -11.04
CA HIS A 173 -17.76 7.90 -11.86
C HIS A 173 -17.47 9.35 -11.47
N GLN A 174 -18.52 10.15 -11.19
CA GLN A 174 -18.37 11.54 -10.78
C GLN A 174 -17.59 11.66 -9.45
N ARG A 175 -17.85 10.76 -8.51
CA ARG A 175 -17.23 10.70 -7.18
C ARG A 175 -16.06 9.72 -7.11
N ARG A 176 -15.52 9.25 -8.25
CA ARG A 176 -14.34 8.39 -8.24
C ARG A 176 -13.20 9.07 -7.49
N GLY A 177 -12.59 8.32 -6.58
CA GLY A 177 -11.66 8.83 -5.58
C GLY A 177 -12.29 8.97 -4.18
N SER A 178 -13.61 8.85 -4.00
CA SER A 178 -14.26 8.75 -2.68
C SER A 178 -14.01 7.38 -2.03
N PRO A 179 -14.18 7.24 -0.70
CA PRO A 179 -13.88 5.98 0.01
C PRO A 179 -14.58 4.74 -0.56
N GLN A 180 -15.81 4.88 -1.06
CA GLN A 180 -16.61 3.78 -1.61
C GLN A 180 -16.11 3.31 -2.98
N THR A 181 -15.36 4.13 -3.70
CA THR A 181 -14.84 3.82 -5.05
C THR A 181 -13.51 3.04 -5.04
N PHE A 182 -13.16 2.47 -3.89
CA PHE A 182 -12.00 1.61 -3.68
C PHE A 182 -12.43 0.25 -3.15
N ASP A 183 -11.68 -0.79 -3.48
CA ASP A 183 -11.81 -2.10 -2.85
C ASP A 183 -11.17 -2.08 -1.45
N SER A 184 -11.86 -1.42 -0.52
CA SER A 184 -11.46 -1.35 0.89
C SER A 184 -11.40 -2.73 1.55
N ASN A 185 -12.16 -3.70 1.03
CA ASN A 185 -12.18 -5.07 1.53
C ASN A 185 -10.81 -5.72 1.28
N ASN A 186 -10.33 -5.64 0.04
CA ASN A 186 -9.05 -6.26 -0.32
C ASN A 186 -7.85 -5.46 0.18
N PHE A 187 -7.94 -4.13 0.24
CA PHE A 187 -6.86 -3.31 0.83
C PHE A 187 -6.67 -3.62 2.32
N LEU A 188 -7.76 -3.75 3.09
CA LEU A 188 -7.69 -4.17 4.48
C LEU A 188 -7.11 -5.59 4.61
N GLN A 189 -7.47 -6.51 3.71
CA GLN A 189 -6.91 -7.86 3.71
C GLN A 189 -5.41 -7.86 3.39
N LEU A 190 -4.94 -7.05 2.45
CA LEU A 190 -3.52 -6.83 2.19
C LEU A 190 -2.81 -6.32 3.46
N CYS A 191 -3.40 -5.35 4.18
CA CYS A 191 -2.84 -4.85 5.43
C CYS A 191 -2.71 -5.96 6.49
N LYS A 192 -3.72 -6.81 6.65
CA LYS A 192 -3.66 -7.98 7.55
C LYS A 192 -2.57 -8.97 7.14
N THR A 193 -2.49 -9.29 5.85
CA THR A 193 -1.46 -10.16 5.28
C THR A 193 -0.06 -9.62 5.54
N LEU A 194 0.17 -8.32 5.28
CA LEU A 194 1.45 -7.67 5.53
C LEU A 194 1.76 -7.55 7.02
N ALA A 195 0.78 -7.26 7.88
CA ALA A 195 0.95 -7.23 9.33
C ALA A 195 1.46 -8.58 9.88
N LYS A 196 0.93 -9.72 9.38
CA LYS A 196 1.46 -11.07 9.70
C LYS A 196 2.94 -11.19 9.32
N THR A 197 3.36 -10.63 8.19
CA THR A 197 4.78 -10.61 7.81
C THR A 197 5.61 -9.69 8.70
N CYS A 198 5.07 -8.56 9.15
CA CYS A 198 5.77 -7.64 10.06
C CYS A 198 6.12 -8.31 11.39
N ILE A 199 5.19 -9.05 11.99
CA ILE A 199 5.39 -9.71 13.30
C ILE A 199 6.08 -11.08 13.22
N THR A 200 6.51 -11.49 12.03
CA THR A 200 7.31 -12.71 11.89
C THR A 200 8.67 -12.46 12.54
N LYS A 201 9.13 -13.36 13.40
CA LYS A 201 10.45 -13.22 14.04
C LYS A 201 11.58 -13.36 12.99
N PRO A 202 12.51 -12.40 12.88
CA PRO A 202 13.69 -12.53 12.04
C PRO A 202 14.66 -13.59 12.57
N PRO A 203 15.57 -14.11 11.73
CA PRO A 203 16.72 -14.90 12.18
C PRO A 203 17.51 -14.18 13.27
N ALA A 204 18.03 -14.94 14.23
CA ALA A 204 18.85 -14.38 15.29
C ALA A 204 20.19 -13.86 14.71
N CYS A 205 20.55 -12.64 15.06
CA CYS A 205 21.83 -12.03 14.71
C CYS A 205 22.23 -11.07 15.84
N GLU A 206 23.49 -11.19 16.27
CA GLU A 206 24.10 -10.27 17.24
C GLU A 206 24.83 -9.18 16.44
N SER A 207 24.16 -8.04 16.24
CA SER A 207 24.74 -6.86 15.59
C SER A 207 24.10 -5.59 16.17
N GLU A 208 24.96 -4.66 16.59
CA GLU A 208 24.54 -3.31 16.98
C GLU A 208 24.16 -2.47 15.76
N SER A 209 24.81 -2.69 14.61
CA SER A 209 24.48 -2.00 13.35
C SER A 209 23.15 -2.49 12.77
N CYS A 210 22.25 -1.54 12.47
CA CYS A 210 20.96 -1.80 11.84
C CYS A 210 21.13 -2.50 10.47
N PHE A 211 21.97 -1.96 9.59
CA PHE A 211 22.14 -2.49 8.24
C PHE A 211 22.88 -3.82 8.21
N GLU A 212 23.86 -4.03 9.08
CA GLU A 212 24.51 -5.34 9.21
C GLU A 212 23.55 -6.40 9.73
N PHE A 213 22.72 -6.05 10.72
CA PHE A 213 21.67 -6.95 11.18
C PHE A 213 20.73 -7.30 10.03
N ILE A 214 20.24 -6.31 9.28
CA ILE A 214 19.30 -6.53 8.17
C ILE A 214 19.91 -7.43 7.10
N SER A 215 21.16 -7.14 6.67
CA SER A 215 21.81 -7.88 5.60
C SER A 215 22.00 -9.35 5.95
N LYS A 216 22.16 -9.69 7.24
CA LYS A 216 22.34 -11.06 7.74
C LYS A 216 21.04 -11.78 8.13
N THR A 217 19.90 -11.06 8.16
CA THR A 217 18.63 -11.58 8.72
C THR A 217 17.50 -11.61 7.71
N PHE A 218 17.77 -11.55 6.40
CA PHE A 218 16.73 -11.91 5.45
C PHE A 218 16.34 -13.37 5.65
N GLN A 219 15.06 -13.69 5.48
CA GLN A 219 14.54 -15.05 5.54
C GLN A 219 13.54 -15.29 4.43
N SER A 220 13.38 -16.54 4.01
CA SER A 220 12.38 -16.90 3.01
C SER A 220 10.97 -16.53 3.47
N LEU A 221 10.36 -15.58 2.77
CA LEU A 221 8.95 -15.22 2.86
C LEU A 221 8.34 -15.32 1.45
N PRO A 222 7.03 -15.53 1.32
CA PRO A 222 6.40 -15.45 0.02
C PRO A 222 6.47 -13.99 -0.51
N ALA A 223 6.69 -13.85 -1.81
CA ALA A 223 6.54 -12.56 -2.47
C ALA A 223 5.06 -12.21 -2.59
N ILE A 224 4.71 -10.94 -2.38
CA ILE A 224 3.34 -10.44 -2.50
C ILE A 224 3.31 -9.42 -3.63
N GLU A 225 2.58 -9.72 -4.68
CA GLU A 225 2.36 -8.83 -5.81
C GLU A 225 1.02 -8.12 -5.66
N ILE A 226 1.04 -6.79 -5.67
CA ILE A 226 -0.14 -5.94 -5.47
C ILE A 226 -0.46 -5.19 -6.76
N PRO A 227 -1.73 -4.78 -6.96
CA PRO A 227 -2.10 -3.97 -8.12
C PRO A 227 -1.48 -2.57 -8.03
N GLY A 228 -1.13 -2.01 -9.19
CA GLY A 228 -0.81 -0.59 -9.36
C GLY A 228 -1.98 0.14 -10.00
N PHE A 229 -1.78 1.42 -10.35
CA PHE A 229 -2.78 2.21 -11.07
C PHE A 229 -2.15 2.86 -12.29
N ASP A 230 -2.73 2.62 -13.47
CA ASP A 230 -2.24 3.23 -14.71
C ASP A 230 -3.06 4.49 -15.01
N HIS A 231 -2.40 5.65 -14.93
CA HIS A 231 -3.03 6.95 -15.18
C HIS A 231 -3.40 7.21 -16.65
N LYS A 232 -2.85 6.44 -17.61
CA LYS A 232 -3.20 6.53 -19.03
C LYS A 232 -4.54 5.84 -19.30
N ILE A 233 -4.68 4.59 -18.87
CA ILE A 233 -5.95 3.84 -19.02
C ILE A 233 -6.97 4.18 -17.93
N LYS A 234 -6.52 4.82 -16.84
CA LYS A 234 -7.32 5.23 -15.68
C LYS A 234 -7.97 4.04 -14.97
N ASP A 235 -7.22 2.96 -14.79
CA ASP A 235 -7.70 1.74 -14.14
C ASP A 235 -6.57 1.03 -13.37
N PRO A 236 -6.92 0.19 -12.37
CA PRO A 236 -5.95 -0.63 -11.67
C PRO A 236 -5.31 -1.64 -12.64
N THR A 237 -4.03 -1.92 -12.43
CA THR A 237 -3.27 -2.90 -13.21
C THR A 237 -2.74 -3.97 -12.27
N PRO A 238 -3.07 -5.26 -12.49
CA PRO A 238 -2.62 -6.35 -11.61
C PRO A 238 -1.10 -6.48 -11.53
N ASN A 239 -0.61 -6.98 -10.39
CA ASN A 239 0.78 -7.42 -10.16
C ASN A 239 1.87 -6.41 -10.59
N GLN A 240 1.66 -5.11 -10.35
CA GLN A 240 2.62 -4.07 -10.75
C GLN A 240 3.74 -3.86 -9.73
N ILE A 241 3.47 -4.14 -8.46
CA ILE A 241 4.40 -3.86 -7.36
C ILE A 241 4.63 -5.15 -6.60
N SER A 242 5.90 -5.50 -6.40
CA SER A 242 6.32 -6.70 -5.68
C SER A 242 6.89 -6.33 -4.31
N ILE A 243 6.42 -7.03 -3.28
CA ILE A 243 6.90 -6.97 -1.91
C ILE A 243 7.56 -8.32 -1.64
N ASP A 244 8.88 -8.35 -1.68
CA ASP A 244 9.68 -9.57 -1.62
C ASP A 244 10.27 -9.80 -0.21
N PRO A 245 10.99 -10.90 0.03
CA PRO A 245 11.65 -11.16 1.31
C PRO A 245 12.64 -10.08 1.76
N TYR A 246 13.22 -9.31 0.84
CA TYR A 246 14.20 -8.30 1.15
C TYR A 246 13.56 -7.00 1.63
N THR A 247 12.28 -6.80 1.32
CA THR A 247 11.52 -5.65 1.82
C THR A 247 11.38 -5.72 3.36
N ARG A 248 12.05 -4.81 4.08
CA ARG A 248 12.00 -4.61 5.54
C ARG A 248 11.17 -3.40 5.95
N ILE A 249 10.93 -2.45 5.05
CA ILE A 249 10.20 -1.21 5.30
C ILE A 249 9.03 -1.12 4.31
N LEU A 250 7.81 -1.13 4.84
CA LEU A 250 6.58 -1.02 4.06
C LEU A 250 6.04 0.42 4.14
N ILE A 251 6.07 1.17 3.04
CA ILE A 251 5.60 2.56 2.99
C ILE A 251 4.20 2.60 2.38
N PHE A 252 3.17 2.54 3.22
CA PHE A 252 1.79 2.73 2.81
C PHE A 252 1.52 4.20 2.53
N GLU A 253 0.95 4.52 1.38
CA GLU A 253 0.52 5.88 1.07
C GLU A 253 -0.91 5.90 0.53
N GLY A 254 -1.72 6.85 1.01
CA GLY A 254 -3.12 6.91 0.63
C GLY A 254 -3.89 8.04 1.31
N LEU A 255 -5.13 8.25 0.86
CA LEU A 255 -6.02 9.23 1.48
C LEU A 255 -6.66 8.63 2.75
N TYR A 256 -7.15 7.40 2.67
CA TYR A 256 -8.08 6.83 3.65
C TYR A 256 -7.44 5.91 4.68
N LEU A 257 -6.11 5.92 4.81
CA LEU A 257 -5.42 5.02 5.74
C LEU A 257 -5.75 5.30 7.22
N LEU A 258 -6.20 6.53 7.53
CA LEU A 258 -6.66 6.97 8.86
C LEU A 258 -8.17 7.30 8.90
N TYR A 259 -8.91 6.94 7.85
CA TYR A 259 -10.34 7.24 7.79
C TYR A 259 -11.12 6.30 8.72
N ASP A 260 -12.10 6.83 9.45
CA ASP A 260 -12.75 6.19 10.61
C ASP A 260 -14.06 5.46 10.28
N ALA A 261 -14.35 5.24 8.99
CA ALA A 261 -15.55 4.54 8.54
C ALA A 261 -15.24 3.23 7.77
N GLU A 262 -16.26 2.36 7.68
CA GLU A 262 -16.25 1.13 6.87
C GLU A 262 -15.02 0.24 7.19
N ASN A 263 -14.38 -0.36 6.18
CA ASN A 263 -13.16 -1.15 6.37
C ASN A 263 -11.93 -0.28 6.69
N TRP A 264 -11.93 1.00 6.31
CA TRP A 264 -10.79 1.92 6.49
C TRP A 264 -10.43 2.13 7.95
N GLN A 265 -11.45 2.15 8.82
CA GLN A 265 -11.27 2.30 10.27
C GLN A 265 -10.37 1.22 10.90
N ASN A 266 -10.19 0.09 10.22
CA ASN A 266 -9.39 -1.04 10.70
C ASN A 266 -7.97 -1.05 10.11
N VAL A 267 -7.68 -0.28 9.07
CA VAL A 267 -6.36 -0.24 8.42
C VAL A 267 -5.27 0.17 9.40
N HIS A 268 -5.43 1.34 10.03
CA HIS A 268 -4.46 1.82 11.00
C HIS A 268 -4.36 0.92 12.24
N LYS A 269 -5.47 0.32 12.71
CA LYS A 269 -5.48 -0.58 13.88
C LYS A 269 -4.62 -1.81 13.62
N VAL A 270 -4.86 -2.49 12.50
CA VAL A 270 -4.12 -3.69 12.09
C VAL A 270 -2.62 -3.41 11.98
N LEU A 271 -2.24 -2.24 11.47
CA LEU A 271 -0.83 -1.88 11.39
C LEU A 271 -0.27 -1.54 12.77
N LEU A 272 -0.96 -0.73 13.58
CA LEU A 272 -0.53 -0.41 14.95
C LEU A 272 -0.32 -1.66 15.82
N ASP A 273 -1.16 -2.69 15.68
CA ASP A 273 -1.05 -3.96 16.40
C ASP A 273 0.27 -4.71 16.10
N THR A 274 0.99 -4.34 15.03
CA THR A 274 2.33 -4.90 14.76
C THR A 274 3.41 -4.39 15.72
N GLY A 275 3.15 -3.31 16.45
CA GLY A 275 4.08 -2.68 17.38
C GLY A 275 5.21 -1.86 16.75
N ALA A 276 5.34 -1.84 15.41
CA ALA A 276 6.43 -1.15 14.71
C ALA A 276 5.90 -0.32 13.53
N VAL A 277 5.27 0.83 13.85
CA VAL A 277 4.65 1.72 12.85
C VAL A 277 4.98 3.19 13.09
N LEU A 278 5.32 3.91 12.01
CA LEU A 278 5.29 5.38 11.97
C LEU A 278 4.07 5.86 11.19
N ILE A 279 3.41 6.92 11.68
CA ILE A 279 2.25 7.51 11.02
C ILE A 279 2.50 9.00 10.80
N TRP A 280 2.59 9.38 9.52
CA TRP A 280 2.79 10.75 9.08
C TRP A 280 1.58 11.27 8.32
N ASN A 281 0.95 12.31 8.87
CA ASN A 281 -0.14 13.01 8.20
C ASN A 281 0.36 14.30 7.56
N VAL A 282 0.30 14.37 6.22
CA VAL A 282 0.70 15.53 5.43
C VAL A 282 -0.39 16.59 5.52
N ASN A 283 -0.14 17.58 6.38
CA ASN A 283 -0.98 18.76 6.52
C ASN A 283 -0.54 19.81 5.50
N ILE A 284 -1.52 20.36 4.78
CA ILE A 284 -1.32 21.34 3.73
C ILE A 284 -2.55 22.23 3.64
N GLU A 285 -2.33 23.51 3.38
CA GLU A 285 -3.38 24.51 3.23
C GLU A 285 -4.30 24.19 2.05
N GLU A 286 -5.61 24.41 2.23
CA GLU A 286 -6.63 24.17 1.21
C GLU A 286 -6.38 24.97 -0.09
N GLY A 287 -5.90 26.21 0.02
CA GLY A 287 -5.55 27.04 -1.13
C GLY A 287 -4.46 26.42 -2.01
N VAL A 288 -3.42 25.85 -1.39
CA VAL A 288 -2.31 25.22 -2.11
C VAL A 288 -2.76 23.93 -2.82
N ILE A 289 -3.55 23.07 -2.16
CA ILE A 289 -4.07 21.85 -2.81
C ILE A 289 -5.05 22.17 -3.93
N ARG A 290 -5.87 23.21 -3.79
CA ARG A 290 -6.80 23.67 -4.84
C ARG A 290 -6.03 23.96 -6.12
N GLU A 291 -4.98 24.78 -6.04
CA GLU A 291 -4.17 25.11 -7.22
C GLU A 291 -3.44 23.89 -7.80
N ARG A 292 -2.79 23.08 -6.95
CA ARG A 292 -2.03 21.90 -7.38
C ARG A 292 -2.92 20.90 -8.11
N VAL A 293 -4.09 20.59 -7.55
CA VAL A 293 -5.03 19.62 -8.13
C VAL A 293 -5.68 20.17 -9.39
N ALA A 294 -6.07 21.45 -9.42
CA ALA A 294 -6.62 22.08 -10.62
C ALA A 294 -5.62 22.04 -11.79
N LYS A 295 -4.35 22.38 -11.55
CA LYS A 295 -3.26 22.27 -12.55
C LYS A 295 -3.08 20.82 -13.01
N ARG A 296 -3.14 19.85 -12.08
CA ARG A 296 -3.05 18.41 -12.42
C ARG A 296 -4.20 17.96 -13.32
N HIS A 297 -5.44 18.39 -13.05
CA HIS A 297 -6.58 18.09 -13.91
C HIS A 297 -6.40 18.63 -15.32
N LEU A 298 -5.94 19.88 -15.45
CA LEU A 298 -5.67 20.50 -16.74
C LEU A 298 -4.57 19.75 -17.51
N ASN A 299 -3.44 19.48 -16.86
CA ASN A 299 -2.31 18.77 -17.46
C ASN A 299 -2.65 17.33 -17.87
N ALA A 300 -3.56 16.68 -17.14
CA ALA A 300 -4.04 15.33 -17.45
C ALA A 300 -5.15 15.30 -18.53
N GLY A 301 -5.53 16.46 -19.08
CA GLY A 301 -6.61 16.57 -20.08
C GLY A 301 -7.99 16.21 -19.52
N LEU A 302 -8.18 16.30 -18.19
CA LEU A 302 -9.45 16.02 -17.53
C LEU A 302 -10.43 17.20 -17.58
N VAL A 303 -9.90 18.39 -17.87
CA VAL A 303 -10.61 19.67 -18.04
C VAL A 303 -9.86 20.51 -19.08
N THR A 304 -10.52 21.52 -19.66
CA THR A 304 -9.93 22.40 -20.68
C THR A 304 -9.40 23.73 -20.11
N THR A 305 -9.88 24.14 -18.93
CA THR A 305 -9.49 25.40 -18.28
C THR A 305 -9.08 25.17 -16.82
N LEU A 306 -8.32 26.12 -16.26
CA LEU A 306 -7.96 26.07 -14.84
C LEU A 306 -9.20 26.25 -13.95
N GLU A 307 -10.14 27.09 -14.37
CA GLU A 307 -11.42 27.33 -13.70
C GLU A 307 -12.29 26.06 -13.62
N ASP A 308 -12.32 25.24 -14.67
CA ASP A 308 -12.99 23.95 -14.64
C ASP A 308 -12.26 22.96 -13.72
N GLY A 309 -10.93 23.01 -13.69
CA GLY A 309 -10.11 22.21 -12.78
C GLY A 309 -10.38 22.53 -11.31
N ILE A 310 -10.57 23.82 -11.00
CA ILE A 310 -10.97 24.33 -9.69
C ILE A 310 -12.38 23.85 -9.33
N ARG A 311 -13.36 24.02 -10.23
CA ARG A 311 -14.75 23.55 -10.00
C ARG A 311 -14.78 22.05 -9.72
N ARG A 312 -14.06 21.25 -10.51
CA ARG A 312 -13.92 19.81 -10.29
C ARG A 312 -13.33 19.50 -8.92
N PHE A 313 -12.25 20.18 -8.52
CA PHE A 313 -11.66 20.03 -7.19
C PHE A 313 -12.68 20.31 -6.07
N GLU A 314 -13.40 21.43 -6.15
CA GLU A 314 -14.40 21.83 -5.13
C GLU A 314 -15.55 20.80 -5.00
N THR A 315 -16.00 20.22 -6.12
CA THR A 315 -17.10 19.25 -6.14
C THR A 315 -16.72 17.83 -5.74
N ASN A 316 -15.45 17.43 -5.89
CA ASN A 316 -15.03 16.05 -5.63
C ASN A 316 -13.85 15.94 -4.66
N ASP A 317 -12.66 16.33 -5.09
CA ASP A 317 -11.41 16.15 -4.33
C ASP A 317 -11.43 16.85 -2.97
N LEU A 318 -12.06 18.02 -2.89
CA LEU A 318 -12.17 18.79 -1.66
C LEU A 318 -13.03 18.08 -0.63
N LEU A 319 -14.13 17.45 -1.05
CA LEU A 319 -14.95 16.64 -0.15
C LEU A 319 -14.13 15.48 0.40
N ASN A 320 -13.34 14.81 -0.45
CA ASN A 320 -12.46 13.71 -0.04
C ASN A 320 -11.36 14.19 0.91
N ALA A 321 -10.77 15.36 0.66
CA ALA A 321 -9.78 16.00 1.52
C ALA A 321 -10.36 16.38 2.90
N ARG A 322 -11.63 16.79 2.96
CA ARG A 322 -12.30 17.14 4.22
C ARG A 322 -12.64 15.89 5.05
N LEU A 323 -13.00 14.78 4.41
CA LEU A 323 -13.26 13.51 5.10
C LEU A 323 -12.07 13.05 5.96
N ILE A 324 -10.85 13.23 5.44
CA ILE A 324 -9.62 12.79 6.13
C ILE A 324 -9.07 13.84 7.13
N ARG A 325 -9.70 15.03 7.20
CA ARG A 325 -9.39 16.08 8.18
C ARG A 325 -10.28 16.02 9.43
N SER A 326 -11.39 15.29 9.38
CA SER A 326 -12.25 14.98 10.55
C SER A 326 -11.41 14.32 11.65
N PRO A 327 -11.67 14.55 12.96
CA PRO A 327 -10.64 14.50 13.99
C PRO A 327 -9.87 13.19 13.90
N LEU A 328 -8.64 13.31 13.39
CA LEU A 328 -7.66 12.24 13.37
C LEU A 328 -7.72 11.60 14.74
N ILE A 329 -7.93 10.28 14.74
CA ILE A 329 -7.97 9.47 15.95
C ILE A 329 -6.87 9.98 16.88
N ASN A 330 -7.28 10.50 18.03
CA ASN A 330 -6.43 11.27 18.94
C ASN A 330 -5.46 10.33 19.67
N ASN A 331 -4.61 9.66 18.89
CA ASN A 331 -3.58 8.75 19.32
C ASN A 331 -2.26 9.49 19.16
N GLY A 332 -1.47 9.60 20.23
CA GLY A 332 -0.17 10.30 20.26
C GLY A 332 0.91 9.78 19.29
N ASN A 333 0.56 8.86 18.38
CA ASN A 333 1.43 8.24 17.40
C ASN A 333 1.33 8.88 16.00
N ILE A 334 0.40 9.82 15.78
CA ILE A 334 0.24 10.52 14.48
C ILE A 334 1.05 11.81 14.50
N VAL A 335 2.10 11.88 13.68
CA VAL A 335 2.91 13.09 13.52
C VAL A 335 2.42 13.86 12.30
N SER A 336 2.07 15.13 12.50
CA SER A 336 1.72 16.02 11.39
C SER A 336 2.98 16.61 10.76
N ILE A 337 3.11 16.47 9.44
CA ILE A 337 4.20 17.04 8.65
C ILE A 337 3.65 18.05 7.63
N ARG A 338 4.39 19.12 7.36
CA ARG A 338 4.01 20.16 6.39
C ARG A 338 4.77 20.01 5.07
N ASN A 339 4.04 20.04 3.96
CA ASN A 339 4.61 19.98 2.61
C ASN A 339 4.19 21.18 1.75
N ASP A 340 4.34 22.35 2.36
CA ASP A 340 4.12 23.67 1.79
C ASP A 340 4.98 23.89 0.54
#